data_AF-A0A7V3M305-F1
#
_entry.id   AF-A0A7V3M305-F1
#
_cell.length_a   1.000
_cell.length_b   1.000
_cell.length_c   1.000
_cell.angle_alpha   90.00
_cell.angle_beta   90.00
_cell.angle_gamma   90.00
#
_symmetry.space_group_name_H-M   'P 1'
#
loop_
_entity.id
_entity.type
_entity.pdbx_description
1 polymer ?
#
loop_
_entity_poly.entity_id
_entity_poly.type
_entity_poly.pdbx_seq_one_letter_code
_entity_poly.pdbx_strand_id
1 'polypeptide(L)'
;MSSTGPGTGSGSCPAGAGSGGLCGEAAGAVRPLALYLHIPYCLSRCHYCDFNTYVLDGPQSREYVQALAAEIRLQGAALAEERRRVETIFFGGGTPSLLPAEDLCLLLEACRTAFAVAPEAEITLEANPETVAAEAFAALHRAGFNRVSLGVQALHARLLQVLGRPHTPARAIEAFAAVRAAGFRNVNLDVMFGLPGQSLRDWRLTLEGAVSLAPEHLSTYGLTLEDGTLFARLHRRGALRLPAEEAHLAMYREALRALPANGYRRYEISSFARPGFACRHNLTYWRQGEYLGLGAGAHGHLGGVRYMNHRPPAAYIAGVTRRGTAVATSERLSVVQQAE
;
A
#
# COMPACT_ATOMS: atom_id res chain seq x y z
N MET A 1 37.95 52.81 -29.30
CA MET A 1 36.99 53.49 -30.18
C MET A 1 36.86 52.63 -31.43
N SER A 2 35.85 51.77 -31.45
CA SER A 2 34.67 51.89 -32.32
C SER A 2 34.85 51.00 -33.57
N SER A 3 34.22 49.82 -33.60
CA SER A 3 33.00 49.49 -34.40
C SER A 3 33.33 49.29 -35.90
N THR A 4 32.88 48.29 -36.66
CA THR A 4 31.83 47.25 -36.59
C THR A 4 31.99 46.36 -37.86
N GLY A 5 31.40 45.14 -37.87
CA GLY A 5 31.53 44.04 -38.88
C GLY A 5 31.05 44.32 -40.33
N PRO A 6 30.45 43.38 -41.10
CA PRO A 6 29.97 42.01 -40.81
C PRO A 6 30.30 40.94 -41.89
N GLY A 7 29.88 39.67 -41.72
CA GLY A 7 29.86 38.69 -42.81
C GLY A 7 29.65 37.22 -42.41
N THR A 8 28.48 36.68 -42.76
CA THR A 8 27.87 35.36 -42.50
C THR A 8 28.60 34.13 -43.03
N GLY A 9 28.44 32.97 -42.37
CA GLY A 9 28.75 31.65 -42.96
C GLY A 9 28.39 30.46 -42.06
N SER A 10 27.54 29.59 -42.57
CA SER A 10 26.98 28.34 -42.02
C SER A 10 27.99 27.24 -41.64
N GLY A 11 27.60 26.34 -40.73
CA GLY A 11 28.05 24.94 -40.81
C GLY A 11 28.34 24.22 -39.50
N SER A 12 27.55 23.17 -39.26
CA SER A 12 27.86 21.93 -38.52
C SER A 12 28.27 22.00 -37.04
N CYS A 13 27.45 21.32 -36.21
CA CYS A 13 27.92 20.68 -34.99
C CYS A 13 29.13 19.77 -35.25
N PRO A 14 30.04 19.67 -34.27
CA PRO A 14 30.57 18.37 -33.88
C PRO A 14 30.17 18.04 -32.44
N ALA A 15 29.82 16.77 -32.26
CA ALA A 15 29.55 16.13 -31.00
C ALA A 15 30.72 16.33 -30.03
N GLY A 16 30.45 17.02 -28.92
CA GLY A 16 31.31 17.04 -27.74
C GLY A 16 30.77 16.02 -26.73
N ALA A 17 31.40 14.85 -26.67
CA ALA A 17 31.26 13.90 -25.58
C ALA A 17 31.75 14.59 -24.29
N GLY A 18 30.83 15.20 -23.55
CA GLY A 18 31.07 15.76 -22.23
C GLY A 18 30.77 14.68 -21.19
N SER A 19 31.82 14.03 -20.70
CA SER A 19 31.85 13.29 -19.44
C SER A 19 31.40 14.23 -18.31
N GLY A 20 30.10 14.24 -18.03
CA GLY A 20 29.49 14.96 -16.91
C GLY A 20 29.46 14.06 -15.69
N GLY A 21 30.22 14.45 -14.68
CA GLY A 21 30.59 13.61 -13.54
C GLY A 21 29.41 12.97 -12.80
N LEU A 22 29.68 11.77 -12.33
CA LEU A 22 29.10 11.21 -11.12
C LEU A 22 29.47 12.15 -9.96
N CYS A 23 28.75 13.26 -9.82
CA CYS A 23 28.82 14.08 -8.62
C CYS A 23 28.27 13.21 -7.49
N GLY A 24 29.19 12.81 -6.62
CA GLY A 24 28.97 11.90 -5.51
C GLY A 24 27.75 12.29 -4.69
N GLU A 25 26.99 11.26 -4.32
CA GLU A 25 26.02 11.36 -3.25
C GLU A 25 26.73 11.93 -2.02
N ALA A 26 26.21 13.05 -1.53
CA ALA A 26 26.68 13.65 -0.31
C ALA A 26 26.58 12.63 0.82
N ALA A 27 27.73 12.13 1.27
CA ALA A 27 27.88 11.43 2.53
C ALA A 27 27.43 12.40 3.65
N GLY A 28 26.15 12.31 4.05
CA GLY A 28 25.55 13.22 5.03
C GLY A 28 24.03 13.42 4.89
N ALA A 29 23.37 12.96 3.82
CA ALA A 29 21.92 13.04 3.72
C ALA A 29 21.26 11.98 4.62
N VAL A 30 20.54 12.41 5.65
CA VAL A 30 19.72 11.53 6.50
C VAL A 30 18.68 10.82 5.63
N ARG A 31 18.75 9.49 5.53
CA ARG A 31 17.86 8.73 4.66
C ARG A 31 16.40 8.83 5.15
N PRO A 32 15.41 9.06 4.26
CA PRO A 32 14.00 9.03 4.63
C PRO A 32 13.59 7.67 5.21
N LEU A 33 12.62 7.66 6.13
CA LEU A 33 12.06 6.44 6.71
C LEU A 33 10.57 6.32 6.36
N ALA A 34 10.10 5.11 6.10
CA ALA A 34 8.69 4.80 6.01
C ALA A 34 8.24 3.93 7.20
N LEU A 35 7.01 4.10 7.66
CA LEU A 35 6.42 3.27 8.70
C LEU A 35 5.27 2.44 8.11
N TYR A 36 5.30 1.13 8.29
CA TYR A 36 4.20 0.23 7.97
C TYR A 36 3.64 -0.35 9.26
N LEU A 37 2.35 -0.12 9.50
CA LEU A 37 1.62 -0.64 10.66
C LEU A 37 0.67 -1.72 10.17
N HIS A 38 0.98 -2.96 10.50
CA HIS A 38 0.16 -4.11 10.14
C HIS A 38 -0.99 -4.28 11.13
N ILE A 39 -2.24 -4.18 10.69
CA ILE A 39 -3.43 -4.46 11.49
C ILE A 39 -4.00 -5.80 11.04
N PRO A 40 -3.86 -6.88 11.82
CA PRO A 40 -4.03 -8.24 11.33
C PRO A 40 -5.50 -8.71 11.37
N TYR A 41 -6.46 -7.81 11.46
CA TYR A 41 -7.87 -8.16 11.72
C TYR A 41 -8.75 -7.95 10.50
N CYS A 42 -9.61 -8.93 10.22
CA CYS A 42 -10.64 -8.85 9.19
C CYS A 42 -12.00 -9.29 9.77
N LEU A 43 -13.09 -8.86 9.13
CA LEU A 43 -14.43 -9.37 9.45
C LEU A 43 -14.58 -10.84 9.03
N SER A 44 -14.03 -11.19 7.87
CA SER A 44 -13.97 -12.54 7.34
C SER A 44 -12.72 -12.69 6.47
N ARG A 45 -12.31 -13.94 6.23
CA ARG A 45 -11.17 -14.23 5.36
C ARG A 45 -11.63 -14.40 3.92
N CYS A 46 -11.15 -13.52 3.03
CA CYS A 46 -11.37 -13.66 1.59
C CYS A 46 -10.73 -14.97 1.08
N HIS A 47 -11.35 -15.61 0.10
CA HIS A 47 -10.95 -16.96 -0.31
C HIS A 47 -9.56 -17.06 -0.96
N TYR A 48 -9.04 -15.94 -1.46
CA TYR A 48 -7.72 -15.81 -2.08
C TYR A 48 -6.65 -15.21 -1.17
N CYS A 49 -7.03 -14.71 0.02
CA CYS A 49 -6.14 -13.89 0.84
C CYS A 49 -5.08 -14.74 1.57
N ASP A 50 -3.82 -14.40 1.32
CA ASP A 50 -2.60 -14.96 1.90
C ASP A 50 -2.00 -14.09 3.01
N PHE A 51 -2.48 -12.85 3.15
CA PHE A 51 -2.04 -11.93 4.20
C PHE A 51 -2.22 -12.51 5.60
N ASN A 52 -1.38 -12.03 6.53
CA ASN A 52 -1.41 -12.40 7.94
C ASN A 52 -2.65 -11.86 8.65
N THR A 53 -3.80 -12.49 8.40
CA THR A 53 -5.11 -12.00 8.86
C THR A 53 -5.83 -13.01 9.76
N TYR A 54 -6.57 -12.45 10.71
CA TYR A 54 -7.32 -13.15 11.73
C TYR A 54 -8.73 -12.55 11.77
N VAL A 55 -9.73 -13.40 11.96
CA VAL A 55 -11.09 -12.90 12.17
C VAL A 55 -11.12 -12.22 13.53
N LEU A 56 -11.55 -10.96 13.55
CA LEU A 56 -11.63 -10.20 14.80
C LEU A 56 -12.65 -10.88 15.73
N ASP A 57 -12.19 -11.23 16.92
CA ASP A 57 -13.04 -11.76 17.99
C ASP A 57 -12.68 -11.02 19.29
N GLY A 58 -13.68 -10.38 19.91
CA GLY A 58 -13.60 -9.87 21.27
C GLY A 58 -12.62 -8.71 21.57
N PRO A 59 -12.27 -8.50 22.87
CA PRO A 59 -11.42 -7.40 23.36
C PRO A 59 -9.95 -7.43 22.90
N GLN A 60 -9.53 -8.48 22.20
CA GLN A 60 -8.16 -8.72 21.74
C GLN A 60 -7.63 -7.59 20.84
N SER A 61 -8.51 -6.86 20.13
CA SER A 61 -8.10 -5.69 19.34
C SER A 61 -7.47 -4.60 20.19
N ARG A 62 -7.99 -4.36 21.40
CA ARG A 62 -7.50 -3.25 22.25
C ARG A 62 -6.13 -3.55 22.85
N GLU A 63 -5.92 -4.78 23.32
CA GLU A 63 -4.60 -5.24 23.79
C GLU A 63 -3.56 -5.16 22.66
N TYR A 64 -3.97 -5.53 21.44
CA TYR A 64 -3.13 -5.41 20.26
C TYR A 64 -2.74 -3.96 19.96
N VAL A 65 -3.70 -3.03 19.96
CA VAL A 65 -3.45 -1.60 19.74
C VAL A 65 -2.48 -1.04 20.79
N GLN A 66 -2.63 -1.43 22.05
CA GLN A 66 -1.71 -1.03 23.12
C GLN A 66 -0.29 -1.58 22.91
N ALA A 67 -0.17 -2.85 22.52
CA ALA A 67 1.12 -3.46 22.20
C ALA A 67 1.78 -2.77 21.01
N LEU A 68 1.03 -2.48 19.95
CA LEU A 68 1.53 -1.75 18.78
C LEU A 68 2.00 -0.33 19.14
N ALA A 69 1.24 0.40 19.95
CA ALA A 69 1.66 1.70 20.47
C ALA A 69 2.95 1.60 21.33
N ALA A 70 3.12 0.52 22.10
CA ALA A 70 4.35 0.28 22.85
C ALA A 70 5.54 -0.02 21.93
N GLU A 71 5.35 -0.84 20.89
CA GLU A 71 6.39 -1.11 19.89
C GLU A 71 6.82 0.16 19.17
N ILE A 72 5.86 1.00 18.74
CA ILE A 72 6.13 2.31 18.12
C ILE A 72 7.05 3.16 19.01
N ARG A 73 6.75 3.27 20.31
CA ARG A 73 7.57 4.03 21.26
C ARG A 73 8.97 3.44 21.44
N LEU A 74 9.07 2.12 21.55
CA LEU A 74 10.36 1.42 21.70
C LEU A 74 11.26 1.63 20.47
N GLN A 75 10.70 1.50 19.27
CA GLN A 75 11.43 1.70 18.02
C GLN A 75 11.80 3.16 17.79
N GLY A 76 10.91 4.10 18.13
CA GLY A 76 11.24 5.53 18.09
C GLY A 76 12.39 5.91 19.02
N ALA A 77 12.39 5.38 20.25
CA ALA A 77 13.49 5.58 21.19
C ALA A 77 14.80 4.99 20.69
N ALA A 78 14.76 3.80 20.07
CA ALA A 78 15.95 3.15 19.50
C ALA A 78 16.58 3.92 18.34
N LEU A 79 15.79 4.69 17.59
CA LEU A 79 16.22 5.45 16.41
C LEU A 79 16.32 6.97 16.63
N ALA A 80 16.15 7.43 17.88
CA ALA A 80 16.05 8.85 18.19
C ALA A 80 17.28 9.66 17.74
N GLU A 81 18.48 9.08 17.87
CA GLU A 81 19.75 9.73 17.48
C GLU A 81 19.95 9.81 15.96
N GLU A 82 19.27 8.98 15.16
CA GLU A 82 19.39 9.01 13.70
C GLU A 82 18.68 10.21 13.08
N ARG A 83 17.78 10.86 13.82
CA ARG A 83 17.02 12.06 13.40
C ARG A 83 16.38 11.95 12.02
N ARG A 84 15.95 10.73 11.65
CA ARG A 84 15.34 10.45 10.36
C ARG A 84 13.95 11.05 10.27
N ARG A 85 13.64 11.66 9.11
CA ARG A 85 12.28 12.11 8.81
C ARG A 85 11.45 10.94 8.31
N VAL A 86 10.27 10.75 8.92
CA VAL A 86 9.27 9.81 8.43
C VAL A 86 8.47 10.48 7.33
N GLU A 87 8.55 9.95 6.11
CA GLU A 87 7.87 10.49 4.93
C GLU A 87 6.52 9.85 4.65
N THR A 88 6.31 8.62 5.11
CA THR A 88 5.08 7.89 4.89
C THR A 88 4.73 7.03 6.10
N ILE A 89 3.45 6.93 6.41
CA ILE A 89 2.88 6.01 7.40
C ILE A 89 1.74 5.27 6.71
N PHE A 90 1.79 3.95 6.71
CA PHE A 90 0.80 3.12 6.01
C PHE A 90 0.19 2.12 6.98
N PHE A 91 -1.11 2.27 7.21
CA PHE A 91 -1.91 1.33 7.98
C PHE A 91 -2.50 0.33 6.99
N GLY A 92 -2.05 -0.92 7.06
CA GLY A 92 -2.48 -1.98 6.14
C GLY A 92 -2.56 -3.35 6.79
N GLY A 93 -2.69 -4.40 5.97
CA GLY A 93 -2.65 -5.78 6.43
C GLY A 93 -3.98 -6.49 6.26
N GLY A 94 -4.74 -6.65 7.34
CA GLY A 94 -6.11 -7.12 7.29
C GLY A 94 -7.06 -6.02 6.83
N THR A 95 -7.80 -5.45 7.75
CA THR A 95 -8.70 -4.32 7.51
C THR A 95 -8.48 -3.31 8.63
N PRO A 96 -7.49 -2.41 8.52
CA PRO A 96 -7.23 -1.38 9.52
C PRO A 96 -8.48 -0.59 9.92
N SER A 97 -9.34 -0.30 8.94
CA SER A 97 -10.58 0.42 9.14
C SER A 97 -11.67 -0.33 9.92
N LEU A 98 -11.43 -1.60 10.29
CA LEU A 98 -12.28 -2.34 11.23
C LEU A 98 -12.02 -1.91 12.69
N LEU A 99 -10.85 -1.34 12.97
CA LEU A 99 -10.57 -0.76 14.28
C LEU A 99 -11.39 0.52 14.49
N PRO A 100 -11.79 0.81 15.74
CA PRO A 100 -12.37 2.10 16.07
C PRO A 100 -11.47 3.26 15.64
N ALA A 101 -12.07 4.37 15.20
CA ALA A 101 -11.33 5.52 14.70
C ALA A 101 -10.39 6.10 15.78
N GLU A 102 -10.80 6.06 17.05
CA GLU A 102 -10.01 6.49 18.20
C GLU A 102 -8.72 5.68 18.36
N ASP A 103 -8.74 4.37 18.09
CA ASP A 103 -7.58 3.49 18.19
C ASP A 103 -6.58 3.80 17.06
N LEU A 104 -7.07 4.04 15.85
CA LEU A 104 -6.24 4.47 14.72
C LEU A 104 -5.63 5.86 14.95
N CYS A 105 -6.39 6.79 15.53
CA CYS A 105 -5.89 8.11 15.91
C CYS A 105 -4.80 8.01 16.99
N LEU A 106 -5.00 7.14 18.00
CA LEU A 106 -4.01 6.88 19.04
C LEU A 106 -2.70 6.34 18.45
N LEU A 107 -2.77 5.40 17.51
CA LEU A 107 -1.59 4.85 16.85
C LEU A 107 -0.86 5.91 16.01
N LEU A 108 -1.58 6.73 15.25
CA LEU A 108 -0.99 7.82 14.50
C LEU A 108 -0.29 8.84 15.41
N GLU A 109 -0.91 9.17 16.54
CA GLU A 109 -0.31 10.07 17.52
C GLU A 109 0.93 9.47 18.19
N ALA A 110 0.90 8.16 18.48
CA ALA A 110 2.09 7.45 18.95
C ALA A 110 3.25 7.55 17.93
N CYS A 111 2.97 7.42 16.63
CA CYS A 111 3.98 7.62 15.59
C CYS A 111 4.54 9.05 15.59
N ARG A 112 3.68 10.08 15.68
CA ARG A 112 4.11 11.48 15.72
C ARG A 112 4.93 11.84 16.96
N THR A 113 4.62 11.21 18.09
CA THR A 113 5.37 11.38 19.34
C THR A 113 6.74 10.68 19.25
N ALA A 114 6.78 9.49 18.66
CA ALA A 114 7.97 8.64 18.64
C ALA A 114 8.96 8.98 17.51
N PHE A 115 8.50 9.61 16.42
CA PHE A 115 9.29 9.87 15.23
C PHE A 115 9.11 11.30 14.71
N ALA A 116 10.12 11.83 14.01
CA ALA A 116 10.03 13.09 13.29
C ALA A 116 9.22 12.91 12.00
N VAL A 117 7.88 12.89 12.11
CA VAL A 117 6.97 12.78 10.95
C VAL A 117 6.95 14.09 10.17
N ALA A 118 7.20 14.01 8.86
CA ALA A 118 7.18 15.18 8.00
C ALA A 118 5.77 15.79 7.93
N PRO A 119 5.61 17.14 7.93
CA PRO A 119 4.31 17.79 7.78
C PRO A 119 3.54 17.35 6.53
N GLU A 120 4.28 17.07 5.46
CA GLU A 120 3.80 16.59 4.16
C GLU A 120 3.80 15.06 4.03
N ALA A 121 3.91 14.32 5.14
CA ALA A 121 3.94 12.86 5.10
C ALA A 121 2.65 12.28 4.50
N GLU A 122 2.79 11.24 3.67
CA GLU A 122 1.65 10.47 3.19
C GLU A 122 1.18 9.53 4.30
N ILE A 123 -0.05 9.69 4.79
CA ILE A 123 -0.63 8.87 5.85
C ILE A 123 -1.81 8.11 5.25
N THR A 124 -1.57 6.84 4.94
CA THR A 124 -2.51 5.95 4.27
C THR A 124 -3.28 5.08 5.25
N LEU A 125 -4.59 4.93 5.01
CA LEU A 125 -5.43 3.91 5.61
C LEU A 125 -5.97 2.95 4.55
N GLU A 126 -5.74 1.64 4.71
CA GLU A 126 -6.52 0.62 3.99
C GLU A 126 -7.90 0.45 4.63
N ALA A 127 -8.92 0.37 3.77
CA ALA A 127 -10.30 0.21 4.18
C ALA A 127 -11.10 -0.71 3.25
N ASN A 128 -12.12 -1.35 3.81
CA ASN A 128 -13.08 -2.17 3.06
C ASN A 128 -14.50 -1.57 3.13
N PRO A 129 -15.28 -1.61 2.04
CA PRO A 129 -16.61 -0.98 1.95
C PRO A 129 -17.60 -1.34 3.07
N GLU A 130 -17.48 -2.54 3.63
CA GLU A 130 -18.33 -3.08 4.67
C GLU A 130 -17.94 -2.67 6.09
N THR A 131 -16.75 -2.11 6.30
CA THR A 131 -16.17 -1.97 7.66
C THR A 131 -16.19 -0.56 8.25
N VAL A 132 -16.56 0.47 7.47
CA VAL A 132 -16.39 1.87 7.91
C VAL A 132 -17.70 2.64 7.85
N ALA A 133 -18.05 3.25 8.98
CA ALA A 133 -19.11 4.26 9.09
C ALA A 133 -18.59 5.61 8.57
N ALA A 134 -19.45 6.42 7.94
CA ALA A 134 -19.03 7.68 7.31
C ALA A 134 -18.38 8.65 8.32
N GLU A 135 -18.83 8.62 9.57
CA GLU A 135 -18.34 9.44 10.68
C GLU A 135 -16.90 9.11 11.05
N ALA A 136 -16.49 7.84 10.91
CA ALA A 136 -15.12 7.40 11.18
C ALA A 136 -14.13 8.06 10.22
N PHE A 137 -14.46 8.14 8.92
CA PHE A 137 -13.59 8.80 7.94
C PHE A 137 -13.39 10.29 8.26
N ALA A 138 -14.42 11.00 8.72
CA ALA A 138 -14.29 12.40 9.10
C ALA A 138 -13.34 12.58 10.31
N ALA A 139 -13.43 11.70 11.31
CA ALA A 139 -12.52 11.71 12.45
C ALA A 139 -11.07 11.43 12.03
N LEU A 140 -10.86 10.42 11.18
CA LEU A 140 -9.54 10.04 10.67
C LEU A 140 -8.93 11.15 9.81
N HIS A 141 -9.71 11.77 8.93
CA HIS A 141 -9.26 12.91 8.14
C HIS A 141 -8.79 14.07 9.04
N ARG A 142 -9.57 14.41 10.09
CA ARG A 142 -9.17 15.45 11.06
C ARG A 142 -7.90 15.09 11.84
N ALA A 143 -7.68 13.81 12.13
CA ALA A 143 -6.45 13.35 12.76
C ALA A 143 -5.22 13.44 11.83
N GLY A 144 -5.43 13.61 10.52
CA GLY A 144 -4.39 13.85 9.53
C GLY A 144 -4.09 12.66 8.62
N PHE A 145 -4.92 11.62 8.62
CA PHE A 145 -4.93 10.68 7.50
C PHE A 145 -5.27 11.44 6.22
N ASN A 146 -4.50 11.23 5.15
CA ASN A 146 -4.63 12.01 3.92
C ASN A 146 -4.71 11.15 2.65
N ARG A 147 -4.59 9.82 2.78
CA ARG A 147 -4.81 8.86 1.69
C ARG A 147 -5.65 7.67 2.16
N VAL A 148 -6.57 7.19 1.33
CA VAL A 148 -7.35 5.97 1.59
C VAL A 148 -7.19 4.99 0.44
N SER A 149 -6.97 3.72 0.76
CA SER A 149 -6.99 2.60 -0.19
C SER A 149 -8.25 1.76 0.05
N LEU A 150 -9.22 1.82 -0.87
CA LEU A 150 -10.45 1.05 -0.76
C LEU A 150 -10.36 -0.25 -1.54
N GLY A 151 -10.46 -1.37 -0.82
CA GLY A 151 -10.62 -2.68 -1.45
C GLY A 151 -11.98 -2.78 -2.14
N VAL A 152 -12.05 -2.64 -3.46
CA VAL A 152 -13.31 -2.84 -4.20
C VAL A 152 -13.36 -4.25 -4.79
N GLN A 153 -12.23 -4.69 -5.33
CA GLN A 153 -11.97 -5.97 -6.01
C GLN A 153 -12.78 -6.16 -7.29
N ALA A 154 -14.11 -6.04 -7.23
CA ALA A 154 -14.97 -6.11 -8.39
C ALA A 154 -16.24 -5.26 -8.22
N LEU A 155 -16.81 -4.78 -9.33
CA LEU A 155 -18.12 -4.12 -9.36
C LEU A 155 -19.24 -5.05 -9.83
N HIS A 156 -19.08 -6.36 -9.56
CA HIS A 156 -20.06 -7.39 -9.90
C HIS A 156 -20.36 -8.27 -8.69
N ALA A 157 -21.62 -8.35 -8.26
CA ALA A 157 -22.03 -9.11 -7.08
C ALA A 157 -21.60 -10.58 -7.13
N ARG A 158 -21.75 -11.23 -8.31
CA ARG A 158 -21.32 -12.62 -8.53
C ARG A 158 -19.82 -12.83 -8.24
N LEU A 159 -18.97 -11.89 -8.68
CA LEU A 159 -17.52 -12.01 -8.48
C LEU A 159 -17.14 -11.74 -7.03
N LEU A 160 -17.80 -10.80 -6.37
CA LEU A 160 -17.61 -10.54 -4.93
C LEU A 160 -17.95 -11.77 -4.08
N GLN A 161 -19.06 -12.45 -4.39
CA GLN A 161 -19.42 -13.72 -3.75
C GLN A 161 -18.35 -14.80 -3.95
N VAL A 162 -17.83 -14.95 -5.17
CA VAL A 162 -16.74 -15.88 -5.48
C VAL A 162 -15.50 -15.59 -4.62
N LEU A 163 -15.16 -14.31 -4.45
CA LEU A 163 -14.02 -13.87 -3.64
C LEU A 163 -14.23 -14.06 -2.12
N GLY A 164 -15.45 -14.32 -1.67
CA GLY A 164 -15.81 -14.33 -0.24
C GLY A 164 -15.90 -12.92 0.36
N ARG A 165 -16.19 -11.91 -0.48
CA ARG A 165 -16.34 -10.51 -0.08
C ARG A 165 -17.82 -10.25 0.29
N PRO A 166 -18.13 -9.72 1.48
CA PRO A 166 -19.51 -9.56 1.94
C PRO A 166 -20.20 -8.31 1.37
N HIS A 167 -19.48 -7.36 0.78
CA HIS A 167 -20.04 -6.11 0.27
C HIS A 167 -20.68 -6.26 -1.12
N THR A 168 -21.49 -5.28 -1.51
CA THR A 168 -22.11 -5.17 -2.84
C THR A 168 -21.42 -4.08 -3.68
N PRO A 169 -21.59 -4.07 -5.01
CA PRO A 169 -21.09 -2.97 -5.84
C PRO A 169 -21.63 -1.60 -5.43
N ALA A 170 -22.92 -1.52 -5.07
CA ALA A 170 -23.53 -0.29 -4.55
C ALA A 170 -22.84 0.18 -3.27
N ARG A 171 -22.56 -0.75 -2.34
CA ARG A 171 -21.84 -0.43 -1.11
C ARG A 171 -20.43 0.09 -1.35
N ALA A 172 -19.71 -0.43 -2.36
CA ALA A 172 -18.41 0.09 -2.75
C ALA A 172 -18.47 1.54 -3.24
N ILE A 173 -19.50 1.88 -4.03
CA ILE A 173 -19.73 3.25 -4.53
C ILE A 173 -20.08 4.19 -3.36
N GLU A 174 -20.96 3.76 -2.45
CA GLU A 174 -21.31 4.52 -1.24
C GLU A 174 -20.08 4.77 -0.36
N ALA A 175 -19.24 3.75 -0.15
CA ALA A 175 -18.03 3.88 0.65
C ALA A 175 -17.05 4.89 0.02
N PHE A 176 -16.87 4.87 -1.30
CA PHE A 176 -16.08 5.88 -2.00
C PHE A 176 -16.65 7.29 -1.82
N ALA A 177 -17.98 7.44 -1.95
CA ALA A 177 -18.64 8.73 -1.74
C ALA A 177 -18.47 9.23 -0.29
N ALA A 178 -18.52 8.34 0.70
CA ALA A 178 -18.28 8.67 2.11
C ALA A 178 -16.83 9.14 2.35
N VAL A 179 -15.84 8.47 1.77
CA VAL A 179 -14.43 8.90 1.83
C VAL A 179 -14.26 10.31 1.24
N ARG A 180 -14.90 10.59 0.09
CA ARG A 180 -14.88 11.93 -0.51
C ARG A 180 -15.57 12.98 0.36
N ALA A 181 -16.74 12.65 0.90
CA ALA A 181 -17.51 13.55 1.77
C ALA A 181 -16.74 13.90 3.06
N ALA A 182 -15.92 12.97 3.56
CA ALA A 182 -15.04 13.21 4.72
C ALA A 182 -13.86 14.17 4.43
N GLY A 183 -13.58 14.48 3.16
CA GLY A 183 -12.55 15.44 2.75
C GLY A 183 -11.34 14.84 2.05
N PHE A 184 -11.22 13.52 1.95
CA PHE A 184 -10.07 12.87 1.32
C PHE A 184 -9.96 13.20 -0.18
N ARG A 185 -8.78 13.70 -0.57
CA ARG A 185 -8.45 14.06 -1.94
C ARG A 185 -7.49 13.10 -2.64
N ASN A 186 -6.97 12.11 -1.93
CA ASN A 186 -6.12 11.06 -2.49
C ASN A 186 -6.75 9.70 -2.17
N VAL A 187 -7.54 9.18 -3.10
CA VAL A 187 -8.26 7.91 -2.92
C VAL A 187 -7.82 6.92 -3.98
N ASN A 188 -7.45 5.73 -3.52
CA ASN A 188 -7.21 4.55 -4.34
C ASN A 188 -8.41 3.60 -4.31
N LEU A 189 -8.70 2.96 -5.45
CA LEU A 189 -9.52 1.75 -5.49
C LEU A 189 -8.67 0.56 -5.93
N ASP A 190 -8.64 -0.49 -5.10
CA ASP A 190 -8.06 -1.77 -5.45
C ASP A 190 -9.09 -2.61 -6.19
N VAL A 191 -8.79 -3.04 -7.41
CA VAL A 191 -9.63 -3.89 -8.25
C VAL A 191 -8.84 -5.09 -8.77
N MET A 192 -9.53 -6.19 -9.05
CA MET A 192 -8.90 -7.47 -9.43
C MET A 192 -9.39 -8.00 -10.78
N PHE A 193 -8.46 -8.59 -11.51
CA PHE A 193 -8.71 -9.35 -12.73
C PHE A 193 -8.19 -10.79 -12.63
N GLY A 194 -8.57 -11.65 -13.57
CA GLY A 194 -8.22 -13.08 -13.53
C GLY A 194 -9.04 -13.90 -12.52
N LEU A 195 -10.19 -13.40 -12.08
CA LEU A 195 -11.03 -14.08 -11.09
C LEU A 195 -11.75 -15.32 -11.67
N PRO A 196 -12.09 -16.34 -10.86
CA PRO A 196 -12.85 -17.50 -11.32
C PRO A 196 -14.17 -17.09 -11.96
N GLY A 197 -14.37 -17.49 -13.22
CA GLY A 197 -15.55 -17.15 -14.00
C GLY A 197 -15.69 -15.66 -14.37
N GLN A 198 -14.63 -14.86 -14.28
CA GLN A 198 -14.62 -13.48 -14.79
C GLN A 198 -14.37 -13.49 -16.30
N SER A 199 -15.21 -12.77 -17.04
CA SER A 199 -15.03 -12.52 -18.46
C SER A 199 -14.29 -11.19 -18.71
N LEU A 200 -13.73 -11.01 -19.91
CA LEU A 200 -13.15 -9.72 -20.31
C LEU A 200 -14.19 -8.58 -20.25
N ARG A 201 -15.47 -8.89 -20.49
CA ARG A 201 -16.57 -7.93 -20.36
C ARG A 201 -16.77 -7.50 -18.90
N ASP A 202 -16.77 -8.44 -17.95
CA ASP A 202 -16.88 -8.12 -16.52
C ASP A 202 -15.71 -7.22 -16.07
N TRP A 203 -14.52 -7.48 -16.61
CA TRP A 203 -13.34 -6.67 -16.32
C TRP A 203 -13.47 -5.24 -16.87
N ARG A 204 -13.87 -5.09 -18.14
CA ARG A 204 -14.13 -3.76 -18.74
C ARG A 204 -15.15 -2.95 -17.94
N LEU A 205 -16.27 -3.57 -17.57
CA LEU A 205 -17.29 -2.91 -16.75
C LEU A 205 -16.75 -2.50 -15.37
N THR A 206 -15.87 -3.31 -14.78
CA THR A 206 -15.21 -2.95 -13.50
C THR A 206 -14.29 -1.74 -13.67
N LEU A 207 -13.48 -1.71 -14.74
CA LEU A 207 -12.61 -0.56 -15.05
C LEU A 207 -13.41 0.71 -15.36
N GLU A 208 -14.44 0.61 -16.21
CA GLU A 208 -15.33 1.72 -16.55
C GLU A 208 -16.00 2.29 -15.31
N GLY A 209 -16.55 1.42 -14.44
CA GLY A 209 -17.15 1.83 -13.17
C GLY A 209 -16.14 2.50 -12.25
N ALA A 210 -14.95 1.92 -12.07
CA ALA A 210 -13.90 2.49 -11.23
C ALA A 210 -13.42 3.86 -11.74
N VAL A 211 -13.22 4.01 -13.06
CA VAL A 211 -12.84 5.27 -13.68
C VAL A 211 -13.93 6.33 -13.55
N SER A 212 -15.22 5.94 -13.65
CA SER A 212 -16.36 6.87 -13.52
C SER A 212 -16.45 7.52 -12.14
N LEU A 213 -15.93 6.85 -11.10
CA LEU A 213 -15.79 7.43 -9.75
C LEU A 213 -14.68 8.48 -9.66
N ALA A 214 -13.82 8.57 -10.69
CA ALA A 214 -12.68 9.46 -10.77
C ALA A 214 -11.77 9.45 -9.52
N PRO A 215 -11.28 8.28 -9.07
CA PRO A 215 -10.27 8.23 -8.01
C PRO A 215 -8.95 8.82 -8.50
N GLU A 216 -8.08 9.18 -7.57
CA GLU A 216 -6.73 9.63 -7.91
C GLU A 216 -5.81 8.48 -8.30
N HIS A 217 -6.13 7.28 -7.82
CA HIS A 217 -5.29 6.10 -7.94
C HIS A 217 -6.14 4.84 -8.17
N LEU A 218 -5.62 3.90 -8.95
CA LEU A 218 -6.20 2.60 -9.23
C LEU A 218 -5.12 1.53 -9.17
N SER A 219 -5.28 0.55 -8.29
CA SER A 219 -4.47 -0.66 -8.29
C SER A 219 -5.25 -1.78 -8.99
N THR A 220 -4.66 -2.41 -10.00
CA THR A 220 -5.23 -3.54 -10.73
C THR A 220 -4.41 -4.80 -10.47
N TYR A 221 -4.90 -5.67 -9.59
CA TYR A 221 -4.21 -6.91 -9.23
C TYR A 221 -4.69 -8.09 -10.07
N GLY A 222 -3.76 -8.84 -10.66
CA GLY A 222 -4.06 -10.16 -11.20
C GLY A 222 -4.19 -11.15 -10.05
N LEU A 223 -5.22 -11.99 -10.07
CA LEU A 223 -5.35 -13.06 -9.07
C LEU A 223 -4.20 -14.07 -9.22
N THR A 224 -3.38 -14.15 -8.18
CA THR A 224 -2.38 -15.19 -7.97
C THR A 224 -2.87 -16.18 -6.92
N LEU A 225 -2.60 -17.47 -7.11
CA LEU A 225 -2.95 -18.49 -6.13
C LEU A 225 -1.78 -18.78 -5.21
N GLU A 226 -1.88 -18.27 -3.98
CA GLU A 226 -0.88 -18.51 -2.95
C GLU A 226 -1.17 -19.77 -2.15
N ASP A 227 -0.10 -20.45 -1.75
CA ASP A 227 -0.21 -21.64 -0.93
C ASP A 227 -0.89 -21.35 0.42
N GLY A 228 -1.71 -22.30 0.87
CA GLY A 228 -2.50 -22.17 2.10
C GLY A 228 -3.84 -21.45 1.94
N THR A 229 -4.10 -20.78 0.81
CA THR A 229 -5.39 -20.15 0.53
C THR A 229 -6.50 -21.17 0.22
N LEU A 230 -7.77 -20.75 0.35
CA LEU A 230 -8.89 -21.61 -0.04
C LEU A 230 -8.90 -21.83 -1.56
N PHE A 231 -8.65 -20.79 -2.35
CA PHE A 231 -8.59 -20.92 -3.81
C PHE A 231 -7.49 -21.87 -4.27
N ALA A 232 -6.26 -21.80 -3.72
CA ALA A 232 -5.20 -22.76 -4.09
C ALA A 232 -5.62 -24.22 -3.81
N ARG A 233 -6.26 -24.46 -2.66
CA ARG A 233 -6.79 -25.78 -2.31
C ARG A 233 -7.91 -26.25 -3.24
N LEU A 234 -8.85 -25.38 -3.61
CA LEU A 234 -9.93 -25.72 -4.54
C LEU A 234 -9.40 -25.95 -5.96
N HIS A 235 -8.45 -25.14 -6.40
CA HIS A 235 -7.82 -25.26 -7.71
C HIS A 235 -7.06 -26.59 -7.85
N ARG A 236 -6.23 -26.94 -6.85
CA ARG A 236 -5.53 -28.25 -6.82
C ARG A 236 -6.46 -29.45 -6.88
N ARG A 237 -7.70 -29.31 -6.38
CA ARG A 237 -8.72 -30.37 -6.40
C ARG A 237 -9.59 -30.34 -7.66
N GLY A 238 -9.32 -29.45 -8.61
CA GLY A 238 -10.14 -29.26 -9.82
C GLY A 238 -11.52 -28.63 -9.59
N ALA A 239 -11.79 -28.15 -8.37
CA ALA A 239 -13.07 -27.55 -7.96
C ALA A 239 -13.15 -26.05 -8.24
N LEU A 240 -12.05 -25.43 -8.70
CA LEU A 240 -11.98 -24.02 -9.09
C LEU A 240 -11.16 -23.89 -10.37
N ARG A 241 -11.78 -23.27 -11.39
CA ARG A 241 -11.16 -23.00 -12.68
C ARG A 241 -10.87 -21.51 -12.79
N LEU A 242 -9.61 -21.19 -13.08
CA LEU A 242 -9.19 -19.84 -13.43
C LEU A 242 -9.43 -19.57 -14.92
N PRO A 243 -9.52 -18.31 -15.34
CA PRO A 243 -9.41 -17.95 -16.75
C PRO A 243 -8.14 -18.52 -17.37
N ALA A 244 -8.20 -18.89 -18.65
CA ALA A 244 -7.01 -19.28 -19.41
C ALA A 244 -5.99 -18.12 -19.45
N GLU A 245 -4.72 -18.45 -19.67
CA GLU A 245 -3.62 -17.47 -19.69
C GLU A 245 -3.87 -16.36 -20.71
N GLU A 246 -4.39 -16.70 -21.89
CA GLU A 246 -4.73 -15.72 -22.93
C GLU A 246 -5.82 -14.74 -22.47
N ALA A 247 -6.80 -15.23 -21.71
CA ALA A 247 -7.85 -14.40 -21.14
C ALA A 247 -7.32 -13.50 -20.02
N HIS A 248 -6.44 -14.02 -19.17
CA HIS A 248 -5.76 -13.27 -18.11
C HIS A 248 -4.91 -12.14 -18.72
N LEU A 249 -4.11 -12.45 -19.75
CA LEU A 249 -3.29 -11.49 -20.48
C LEU A 249 -4.15 -10.45 -21.21
N ALA A 250 -5.28 -10.85 -21.79
CA ALA A 250 -6.22 -9.91 -22.41
C ALA A 250 -6.78 -8.91 -21.38
N MET A 251 -7.09 -9.36 -20.15
CA MET A 251 -7.53 -8.46 -19.07
C MET A 251 -6.42 -7.51 -18.63
N TYR A 252 -5.18 -8.00 -18.48
CA TYR A 252 -4.03 -7.16 -18.15
C TYR A 252 -3.81 -6.07 -19.22
N ARG A 253 -3.81 -6.45 -20.49
CA ARG A 253 -3.69 -5.51 -21.63
C ARG A 253 -4.83 -4.50 -21.68
N GLU A 254 -6.05 -4.90 -21.31
CA GLU A 254 -7.19 -4.00 -21.24
C GLU A 254 -6.95 -2.87 -20.23
N ALA A 255 -6.42 -3.17 -19.03
CA ALA A 255 -6.08 -2.13 -18.04
C ALA A 255 -4.99 -1.19 -18.55
N LEU A 256 -3.93 -1.73 -19.17
CA LEU A 256 -2.85 -0.95 -19.78
C LEU A 256 -3.30 -0.02 -20.89
N ARG A 257 -4.39 -0.36 -21.58
CA ARG A 257 -4.98 0.48 -22.63
C ARG A 257 -5.96 1.51 -22.06
N ALA A 258 -6.89 1.05 -21.21
CA ALA A 258 -8.00 1.86 -20.74
C ALA A 258 -7.59 2.94 -19.73
N LEU A 259 -6.69 2.62 -18.79
CA LEU A 259 -6.34 3.56 -17.71
C LEU A 259 -5.53 4.76 -18.20
N PRO A 260 -4.51 4.62 -19.08
CA PRO A 260 -3.82 5.77 -19.68
C PRO A 260 -4.73 6.65 -20.54
N ALA A 261 -5.68 6.06 -21.27
CA ALA A 261 -6.67 6.81 -22.03
C ALA A 261 -7.59 7.68 -21.13
N ASN A 262 -7.67 7.38 -19.84
CA ASN A 262 -8.42 8.13 -18.83
C ASN A 262 -7.52 8.96 -17.89
N GLY A 263 -6.26 9.20 -18.27
CA GLY A 263 -5.36 10.12 -17.57
C GLY A 263 -4.57 9.51 -16.40
N TYR A 264 -4.60 8.19 -16.22
CA TYR A 264 -3.80 7.50 -15.22
C TYR A 264 -2.46 7.03 -15.80
N ARG A 265 -1.36 7.30 -15.10
CA ARG A 265 -0.03 6.82 -15.46
C ARG A 265 0.32 5.59 -14.64
N ARG A 266 0.70 4.52 -15.31
CA ARG A 266 1.30 3.36 -14.66
C ARG A 266 2.66 3.75 -14.08
N TYR A 267 2.88 3.47 -12.80
CA TYR A 267 4.16 3.78 -12.14
C TYR A 267 4.85 2.54 -11.54
N GLU A 268 4.14 1.42 -11.44
CA GLU A 268 4.68 0.09 -11.11
C GLU A 268 3.92 -1.01 -11.87
N ILE A 269 4.02 -2.28 -11.46
CA ILE A 269 3.39 -3.43 -12.13
C ILE A 269 1.86 -3.33 -12.11
N SER A 270 1.28 -3.04 -10.94
CA SER A 270 -0.16 -3.15 -10.68
C SER A 270 -0.87 -1.80 -10.55
N SER A 271 -0.16 -0.72 -10.26
CA SER A 271 -0.77 0.58 -9.91
C SER A 271 -0.62 1.65 -10.98
N PHE A 272 -1.70 2.43 -11.07
CA PHE A 272 -1.87 3.57 -11.94
C PHE A 272 -2.35 4.75 -11.11
N ALA A 273 -1.79 5.92 -11.36
CA ALA A 273 -2.18 7.13 -10.65
C ALA A 273 -2.25 8.32 -11.59
N ARG A 274 -3.12 9.27 -11.25
CA ARG A 274 -3.03 10.62 -11.83
C ARG A 274 -1.68 11.24 -11.44
N PRO A 275 -1.11 12.17 -12.25
CA PRO A 275 0.14 12.83 -11.91
C PRO A 275 0.12 13.42 -10.50
N GLY A 276 1.14 13.10 -9.69
CA GLY A 276 1.25 13.55 -8.29
C GLY A 276 0.60 12.64 -7.24
N PHE A 277 -0.11 11.58 -7.64
CA PHE A 277 -0.84 10.70 -6.71
C PHE A 277 -0.31 9.27 -6.62
N ALA A 278 0.90 9.00 -7.14
CA ALA A 278 1.54 7.70 -6.94
C ALA A 278 1.76 7.45 -5.44
N CYS A 279 1.45 6.24 -4.97
CA CYS A 279 1.62 5.87 -3.57
C CYS A 279 3.11 5.94 -3.19
N ARG A 280 3.48 6.94 -2.37
CA ARG A 280 4.87 7.16 -1.96
C ARG A 280 5.37 5.99 -1.14
N HIS A 281 4.51 5.41 -0.30
CA HIS A 281 4.87 4.26 0.52
C HIS A 281 5.22 3.03 -0.33
N ASN A 282 4.43 2.74 -1.37
CA ASN A 282 4.72 1.63 -2.28
C ASN A 282 6.02 1.86 -3.05
N LEU A 283 6.29 3.10 -3.47
CA LEU A 283 7.54 3.46 -4.14
C LEU A 283 8.76 3.26 -3.25
N THR A 284 8.63 3.37 -1.92
CA THR A 284 9.71 3.01 -0.99
C THR A 284 10.11 1.54 -1.18
N TYR A 285 9.14 0.62 -1.26
CA TYR A 285 9.42 -0.81 -1.50
C TYR A 285 10.10 -1.04 -2.84
N TRP A 286 9.55 -0.47 -3.92
CA TRP A 286 10.08 -0.63 -5.28
C TRP A 286 11.47 -0.03 -5.48
N ARG A 287 11.89 0.90 -4.60
CA ARG A 287 13.22 1.53 -4.62
C ARG A 287 14.17 0.93 -3.59
N GLN A 288 13.81 -0.20 -2.97
CA GLN A 288 14.57 -0.82 -1.87
C GLN A 288 14.87 0.15 -0.72
N GLY A 289 13.98 1.13 -0.50
CA GLY A 289 14.09 2.09 0.59
C GLY A 289 13.92 1.43 1.95
N GLU A 290 14.32 2.14 2.99
CA GLU A 290 14.21 1.64 4.36
C GLU A 290 12.83 1.95 4.96
N TYR A 291 12.28 0.96 5.65
CA TYR A 291 11.00 1.05 6.32
C TYR A 291 10.96 0.18 7.57
N LEU A 292 10.26 0.67 8.59
CA LEU A 292 9.94 -0.09 9.78
C LEU A 292 8.59 -0.78 9.59
N GLY A 293 8.60 -2.11 9.63
CA GLY A 293 7.40 -2.91 9.83
C GLY A 293 7.10 -3.05 11.31
N LEU A 294 5.90 -2.67 11.71
CA LEU A 294 5.38 -2.71 13.07
C LEU A 294 4.08 -3.51 13.09
N GLY A 295 3.85 -4.27 14.16
CA GLY A 295 2.69 -5.14 14.27
C GLY A 295 2.94 -6.61 13.94
N ALA A 296 2.00 -7.46 14.32
CA ALA A 296 2.06 -8.91 14.11
C ALA A 296 2.20 -9.30 12.63
N GLY A 297 3.24 -10.04 12.31
CA GLY A 297 3.56 -10.47 10.94
C GLY A 297 4.07 -9.35 10.02
N ALA A 298 4.31 -8.15 10.54
CA ALA A 298 4.90 -7.08 9.76
C ALA A 298 6.34 -7.43 9.36
N HIS A 299 6.69 -7.10 8.13
CA HIS A 299 8.06 -7.15 7.64
C HIS A 299 8.65 -5.74 7.67
N GLY A 300 9.95 -5.63 7.95
CA GLY A 300 10.69 -4.36 7.85
C GLY A 300 12.03 -4.53 7.13
N HIS A 301 12.56 -3.43 6.61
CA HIS A 301 13.88 -3.36 6.00
C HIS A 301 14.60 -2.12 6.53
N LEU A 302 15.61 -2.30 7.38
CA LEU A 302 16.32 -1.21 8.02
C LEU A 302 17.80 -1.55 8.20
N GLY A 303 18.71 -0.66 7.82
CA GLY A 303 20.15 -0.84 8.01
C GLY A 303 20.70 -2.09 7.32
N GLY A 304 20.14 -2.45 6.17
CA GLY A 304 20.46 -3.69 5.45
C GLY A 304 20.01 -4.97 6.17
N VAL A 305 19.07 -4.87 7.13
CA VAL A 305 18.43 -6.03 7.76
C VAL A 305 16.99 -6.10 7.30
N ARG A 306 16.58 -7.27 6.80
CA ARG A 306 15.16 -7.61 6.67
C ARG A 306 14.74 -8.40 7.90
N TYR A 307 13.58 -8.08 8.43
CA TYR A 307 13.04 -8.80 9.59
C TYR A 307 11.54 -9.01 9.45
N MET A 308 11.01 -9.94 10.24
CA MET A 308 9.59 -10.20 10.36
C MET A 308 9.22 -10.35 11.83
N ASN A 309 8.15 -9.69 12.24
CA ASN A 309 7.57 -9.87 13.56
C ASN A 309 6.77 -11.18 13.68
N HIS A 310 6.55 -11.64 14.91
CA HIS A 310 5.71 -12.80 15.16
C HIS A 310 4.33 -12.66 14.49
N ARG A 311 3.94 -13.68 13.72
CA ARG A 311 2.69 -13.69 12.96
C ARG A 311 1.43 -13.71 13.84
N PRO A 312 1.30 -14.60 14.85
CA PRO A 312 0.11 -14.64 15.69
C PRO A 312 0.02 -13.40 16.60
N PRO A 313 -1.13 -12.68 16.65
CA PRO A 313 -1.29 -11.51 17.50
C PRO A 313 -0.94 -11.75 18.97
N ALA A 314 -1.33 -12.90 19.53
CA ALA A 314 -1.01 -13.25 20.91
C ALA A 314 0.51 -13.39 21.16
N ALA A 315 1.25 -14.00 20.22
CA ALA A 315 2.70 -14.13 20.30
C ALA A 315 3.40 -12.78 20.13
N TYR A 316 2.90 -11.94 19.21
CA TYR A 316 3.35 -10.57 19.02
C TYR A 316 3.16 -9.73 20.30
N ILE A 317 1.95 -9.71 20.87
CA ILE A 317 1.62 -8.97 22.11
C ILE A 317 2.54 -9.42 23.25
N ALA A 318 2.72 -10.73 23.44
CA ALA A 318 3.61 -11.26 24.45
C ALA A 318 5.08 -10.87 24.23
N GLY A 319 5.53 -10.84 22.97
CA GLY A 319 6.88 -10.40 22.60
C GLY A 319 7.13 -8.95 22.99
N VAL A 320 6.28 -8.03 22.54
CA VAL A 320 6.41 -6.61 22.87
C VAL A 320 6.35 -6.38 24.37
N THR A 321 5.34 -6.92 25.06
CA THR A 321 5.09 -6.64 26.48
C THR A 321 6.14 -7.24 27.42
N ARG A 322 6.71 -8.40 27.09
CA ARG A 322 7.65 -9.10 27.99
C ARG A 322 9.12 -8.89 27.62
N ARG A 323 9.43 -8.64 26.35
CA ARG A 323 10.81 -8.60 25.84
C ARG A 323 11.19 -7.27 25.21
N GLY A 324 10.24 -6.37 25.00
CA GLY A 324 10.46 -5.12 24.28
C GLY A 324 10.75 -5.30 22.79
N THR A 325 10.50 -6.49 22.24
CA THR A 325 10.68 -6.79 20.81
C THR A 325 9.75 -7.92 20.37
N ALA A 326 9.23 -7.83 19.15
CA ALA A 326 8.40 -8.86 18.53
C ALA A 326 9.06 -9.53 17.32
N VAL A 327 10.34 -9.23 17.05
CA VAL A 327 11.08 -9.80 15.92
C VAL A 327 11.19 -11.32 16.08
N ALA A 328 10.61 -12.05 15.12
CA ALA A 328 10.62 -13.50 15.08
C ALA A 328 11.78 -14.03 14.23
N THR A 329 12.05 -13.38 13.09
CA THR A 329 13.14 -13.73 12.19
C THR A 329 13.80 -12.46 11.65
N SER A 330 15.10 -12.55 11.35
CA SER A 330 15.87 -11.48 10.72
C SER A 330 17.00 -12.03 9.87
N GLU A 331 17.32 -11.35 8.79
CA GLU A 331 18.46 -11.63 7.93
C GLU A 331 19.23 -10.34 7.61
N ARG A 332 20.57 -10.43 7.58
CA ARG A 332 21.42 -9.34 7.09
C ARG A 332 21.61 -9.53 5.59
N LEU A 333 21.24 -8.54 4.81
CA LEU A 333 21.43 -8.54 3.36
C LEU A 333 22.89 -8.31 3.01
N SER A 334 23.40 -9.11 2.08
CA SER A 334 24.68 -8.83 1.42
C SER A 334 24.61 -7.55 0.59
N VAL A 335 25.77 -7.00 0.21
CA VAL A 335 25.85 -5.81 -0.65
C VAL A 335 25.12 -6.03 -1.98
N VAL A 336 25.19 -7.25 -2.53
CA VAL A 336 24.49 -7.61 -3.77
C VAL A 336 22.97 -7.58 -3.58
N GLN A 337 22.47 -8.18 -2.50
CA GLN A 337 21.04 -8.20 -2.18
C GLN A 337 20.45 -6.82 -1.83
N GLN A 338 21.29 -5.85 -1.47
CA GLN A 338 20.88 -4.46 -1.26
C GLN A 338 20.85 -3.65 -2.56
N ALA A 339 21.51 -4.13 -3.62
CA ALA A 339 21.60 -3.47 -4.92
C ALA A 339 20.59 -3.99 -5.96
N GLU A 340 19.92 -5.12 -5.68
CA GLU A 340 18.83 -5.73 -6.45
C GLU A 340 17.45 -5.22 -6.02
#